data_AF-A0A562KXQ6-F1
#
_entry.id   AF-A0A562KXQ6-F1
#
_cell.length_a   1.000
_cell.length_b   1.000
_cell.length_c   1.000
_cell.angle_alpha   90.00
_cell.angle_beta   90.00
_cell.angle_gamma   90.00
#
_symmetry.space_group_name_H-M   'P 1'
#
loop_
_entity.id
_entity.type
_entity.pdbx_description
1 polymer ?
#
loop_
_entity_poly.entity_id
_entity_poly.type
_entity_poly.pdbx_seq_one_letter_code
_entity_poly.pdbx_strand_id
1 'polypeptide(L)'
;MFGKDDLVDNLSRDLDRARLRRDALASEATTLAAQIAEIEARLAEEKSRRERDRVLNEIEAIKTRIKHAAGAFAPVVDGLSKAVEQASAVVPEARELNSFLVSVATEIDTVLGPLLRELDQRADAVRIGHAMLDLPSQAIEPPIEPPKEANDRLLRFPAWLSRDKETDKKEAADKPHSTAA
;
A
#
# COMPACT_ATOMS: atom_id res chain seq x y z
N MET A 1 -8.58 -39.79 -77.09
CA MET A 1 -9.40 -38.62 -76.71
C MET A 1 -10.00 -38.95 -75.37
N PHE A 2 -9.72 -38.17 -74.33
CA PHE A 2 -10.49 -38.27 -73.09
C PHE A 2 -11.89 -37.73 -73.36
N GLY A 3 -12.91 -38.51 -73.02
CA GLY A 3 -14.31 -38.12 -73.21
C GLY A 3 -14.68 -37.00 -72.24
N LYS A 4 -15.76 -36.28 -72.56
CA LYS A 4 -16.35 -35.30 -71.63
C LYS A 4 -16.68 -35.94 -70.27
N ASP A 5 -17.08 -37.21 -70.28
CA ASP A 5 -17.46 -37.95 -69.08
C ASP A 5 -16.24 -38.23 -68.17
N ASP A 6 -15.07 -38.59 -68.74
CA ASP A 6 -13.83 -38.75 -67.96
C ASP A 6 -13.39 -37.45 -67.27
N LEU A 7 -13.61 -36.31 -67.92
CA LEU A 7 -13.31 -34.99 -67.36
C LEU A 7 -14.25 -34.67 -66.19
N VAL A 8 -15.55 -34.95 -66.35
CA VAL A 8 -16.56 -34.76 -65.31
C VAL A 8 -16.27 -35.65 -64.10
N ASP A 9 -15.89 -36.91 -64.32
CA ASP A 9 -15.55 -37.86 -63.24
C ASP A 9 -14.32 -37.41 -62.44
N ASN A 10 -13.28 -36.92 -63.12
CA ASN A 10 -12.08 -36.38 -62.46
C ASN A 10 -12.40 -35.12 -61.65
N LEU A 11 -13.18 -34.19 -62.20
CA LEU A 11 -13.62 -32.98 -61.50
C LEU A 11 -14.46 -33.31 -60.26
N SER A 12 -15.36 -34.29 -60.37
CA SER A 12 -16.19 -34.74 -59.25
C SER A 12 -15.32 -35.32 -58.12
N ARG A 13 -14.36 -36.18 -58.47
CA ARG A 13 -13.41 -36.76 -57.52
C ARG A 13 -12.51 -35.71 -56.85
N ASP A 14 -12.07 -34.71 -57.60
CA ASP A 14 -11.26 -33.61 -57.07
C ASP A 14 -12.07 -32.71 -56.14
N LEU A 15 -13.33 -32.43 -56.48
CA LEU A 15 -14.27 -31.70 -55.63
C LEU A 15 -14.53 -32.42 -54.31
N ASP A 16 -14.75 -33.75 -54.34
CA ASP A 16 -14.95 -34.54 -53.13
C ASP A 16 -13.69 -34.56 -52.26
N ARG A 17 -12.50 -34.67 -52.87
CA ARG A 17 -11.24 -34.54 -52.15
C ARG A 17 -11.07 -33.16 -51.51
N ALA A 18 -11.46 -32.09 -52.21
CA ALA A 18 -11.41 -30.73 -51.69
C ALA A 18 -12.38 -30.54 -50.51
N ARG A 19 -13.59 -31.10 -50.58
CA ARG A 19 -14.58 -31.10 -49.50
C ARG A 19 -14.07 -31.84 -48.26
N LEU A 20 -13.52 -33.04 -48.44
CA LEU A 20 -12.94 -33.82 -47.34
C LEU A 20 -11.80 -33.05 -46.64
N ARG A 21 -10.92 -32.40 -47.40
CA ARG A 21 -9.85 -31.56 -46.83
C ARG A 21 -10.40 -30.35 -46.08
N ARG A 22 -11.40 -29.67 -46.63
CA ARG A 22 -12.08 -28.55 -45.96
C ARG A 22 -12.69 -29.01 -44.65
N ASP A 23 -13.36 -30.17 -44.62
CA ASP A 23 -14.03 -30.68 -43.44
C ASP A 23 -13.01 -31.11 -42.36
N ALA A 24 -11.89 -31.72 -42.76
CA ALA A 24 -10.77 -32.00 -41.86
C ALA A 24 -10.17 -30.72 -41.27
N LEU A 25 -9.90 -29.70 -42.10
CA LEU A 25 -9.38 -28.40 -41.64
C LEU A 25 -10.39 -27.68 -40.73
N ALA A 26 -11.68 -27.76 -41.02
CA ALA A 26 -12.72 -27.20 -40.16
C ALA A 26 -12.72 -27.89 -38.79
N SER A 27 -12.60 -29.21 -38.75
CA SER A 27 -12.46 -29.97 -37.50
C SER A 27 -11.22 -29.53 -36.72
N GLU A 28 -10.05 -29.47 -37.37
CA GLU A 28 -8.81 -29.01 -36.74
C GLU A 28 -8.93 -27.59 -36.20
N ALA A 29 -9.53 -26.67 -36.96
CA ALA A 29 -9.77 -25.30 -36.52
C ALA A 29 -10.66 -25.24 -35.27
N THR A 30 -11.72 -26.06 -35.20
CA THR A 30 -12.56 -26.15 -33.99
C THR A 30 -11.81 -26.72 -32.79
N THR A 31 -10.96 -27.74 -33.01
CA THR A 31 -10.11 -28.30 -31.95
C THR A 31 -9.10 -27.28 -31.44
N LEU A 32 -8.42 -26.56 -32.34
CA LEU A 32 -7.47 -25.51 -31.96
C LEU A 32 -8.16 -24.36 -31.23
N ALA A 33 -9.36 -23.95 -31.66
CA ALA A 33 -10.13 -22.92 -30.96
C ALA A 33 -10.49 -23.36 -29.52
N ALA A 34 -10.87 -24.62 -29.34
CA ALA A 34 -11.13 -25.16 -28.00
C ALA A 34 -9.86 -25.20 -27.12
N GLN A 35 -8.72 -25.59 -27.69
CA GLN A 35 -7.43 -25.60 -26.99
C GLN A 35 -6.96 -24.19 -26.61
N ILE A 36 -7.17 -23.20 -27.48
CA ILE A 36 -6.85 -21.79 -27.19
C ILE A 36 -7.71 -21.32 -26.02
N ALA A 37 -9.02 -21.56 -26.05
CA ALA A 37 -9.92 -21.16 -24.96
C ALA A 37 -9.54 -21.82 -23.61
N GLU A 38 -9.12 -23.09 -23.63
CA GLU A 38 -8.64 -23.77 -22.42
C GLU A 38 -7.35 -23.12 -21.88
N ILE A 39 -6.38 -22.83 -22.75
CA ILE A 39 -5.12 -22.19 -22.35
C ILE A 39 -5.38 -20.78 -21.81
N GLU A 40 -6.26 -20.00 -22.45
CA GLU A 40 -6.63 -18.67 -22.01
C GLU A 40 -7.31 -18.70 -20.63
N ALA A 41 -8.22 -19.64 -20.39
CA ALA A 41 -8.85 -19.82 -19.09
C ALA A 41 -7.83 -20.19 -18.00
N ARG A 42 -6.91 -21.11 -18.30
CA ARG A 42 -5.83 -21.49 -17.36
C ARG A 42 -4.88 -20.33 -17.08
N LEU A 43 -4.59 -19.51 -18.09
CA LEU A 43 -3.74 -18.33 -17.93
C LEU A 43 -4.42 -17.26 -17.06
N ALA A 44 -5.71 -17.03 -17.26
CA ALA A 44 -6.48 -16.08 -16.46
C ALA A 44 -6.52 -16.50 -14.98
N GLU A 45 -6.79 -17.77 -14.71
CA GLU A 45 -6.80 -18.31 -13.35
C GLU A 45 -5.42 -18.20 -12.67
N GLU A 46 -4.35 -18.55 -13.39
CA GLU A 46 -2.99 -18.47 -12.84
C GLU A 46 -2.56 -17.01 -12.60
N LYS A 47 -2.98 -16.06 -13.45
CA LYS A 47 -2.77 -14.62 -13.18
C LYS A 47 -3.49 -14.18 -11.91
N SER A 48 -4.75 -14.56 -11.75
CA SER A 48 -5.53 -14.26 -10.54
C SER A 48 -4.88 -14.85 -9.29
N ARG A 49 -4.41 -16.10 -9.37
CA ARG A 49 -3.68 -16.76 -8.27
C ARG A 49 -2.41 -16.00 -7.88
N ARG A 50 -1.57 -15.64 -8.85
CA ARG A 50 -0.32 -14.91 -8.58
C ARG A 50 -0.57 -13.54 -7.98
N GLU A 51 -1.61 -12.85 -8.43
CA GLU A 51 -1.98 -11.56 -7.85
C GLU A 51 -2.43 -11.72 -6.40
N ARG A 52 -3.28 -12.71 -6.09
CA ARG A 52 -3.64 -13.01 -4.70
C ARG A 52 -2.42 -13.30 -3.83
N ASP A 53 -1.50 -14.13 -4.32
CA ASP A 53 -0.28 -14.47 -3.59
C ASP A 53 0.62 -13.24 -3.36
N ARG A 54 0.75 -12.36 -4.37
CA ARG A 54 1.48 -11.10 -4.25
C ARG A 54 0.87 -10.21 -3.16
N VAL A 55 -0.44 -9.98 -3.21
CA VAL A 55 -1.13 -9.14 -2.24
C VAL A 55 -1.00 -9.68 -0.82
N LEU A 56 -1.13 -11.00 -0.63
CA LEU A 56 -0.94 -11.62 0.69
C LEU A 56 0.47 -11.39 1.23
N ASN A 57 1.49 -11.49 0.38
CA ASN A 57 2.88 -11.21 0.76
C ASN A 57 3.08 -9.73 1.14
N GLU A 58 2.46 -8.80 0.42
CA GLU A 58 2.52 -7.37 0.73
C GLU A 58 1.85 -7.06 2.08
N ILE A 59 0.68 -7.63 2.36
CA ILE A 59 -0.01 -7.47 3.64
C ILE A 59 0.85 -7.98 4.80
N GLU A 60 1.48 -9.15 4.65
CA GLU A 60 2.34 -9.70 5.69
C GLU A 60 3.63 -8.87 5.87
N ALA A 61 4.20 -8.36 4.78
CA ALA A 61 5.33 -7.43 4.85
C ALA A 61 4.97 -6.12 5.58
N ILE A 62 3.77 -5.59 5.40
CA ILE A 62 3.28 -4.42 6.14
C ILE A 62 3.11 -4.76 7.62
N LYS A 63 2.45 -5.89 7.95
CA LYS A 63 2.25 -6.33 9.34
C LYS A 63 3.58 -6.50 10.08
N THR A 64 4.55 -7.14 9.46
CA THR A 64 5.88 -7.36 10.06
C THR A 64 6.60 -6.03 10.32
N ARG A 65 6.55 -5.07 9.39
CA ARG A 65 7.10 -3.72 9.59
C ARG A 65 6.42 -2.98 10.73
N ILE A 66 5.09 -3.02 10.81
CA ILE A 66 4.32 -2.40 11.90
C ILE A 66 4.71 -2.99 13.26
N LYS A 67 4.73 -4.33 13.36
CA LYS A 67 5.12 -5.01 14.61
C LYS A 67 6.56 -4.69 15.01
N HIS A 68 7.47 -4.62 14.04
CA HIS A 68 8.86 -4.25 14.30
C HIS A 68 8.98 -2.81 14.81
N ALA A 69 8.32 -1.85 14.15
CA ALA A 69 8.33 -0.45 14.56
C ALA A 69 7.72 -0.26 15.96
N ALA A 70 6.58 -0.91 16.24
CA ALA A 70 5.97 -0.89 17.56
C ALA A 70 6.88 -1.49 18.64
N GLY A 71 7.53 -2.62 18.33
CA GLY A 71 8.50 -3.26 19.23
C GLY A 71 9.73 -2.40 19.52
N ALA A 72 10.16 -1.58 18.55
CA ALA A 72 11.26 -0.63 18.72
C ALA A 72 10.84 0.64 19.50
N PHE A 73 9.56 1.01 19.47
CA PHE A 73 9.03 2.21 20.12
C PHE A 73 8.97 2.08 21.64
N ALA A 74 8.46 0.96 22.16
CA ALA A 74 8.31 0.72 23.60
C ALA A 74 9.60 0.95 24.43
N PRO A 75 10.78 0.40 24.08
CA PRO A 75 12.01 0.63 24.86
C PRO A 75 12.50 2.07 24.80
N VAL A 76 12.23 2.79 23.69
CA VAL A 76 12.60 4.21 23.57
C VAL A 76 11.75 5.07 24.50
N VAL A 77 10.44 4.82 24.56
CA VAL A 77 9.56 5.53 25.50
C VAL A 77 9.92 5.22 26.95
N ASP A 78 10.15 3.95 27.30
CA ASP A 78 10.55 3.57 28.66
C ASP A 78 11.87 4.24 29.08
N GLY A 79 12.88 4.26 28.20
CA GLY A 79 14.14 4.95 28.44
C GLY A 79 13.95 6.46 28.62
N LEU A 80 13.12 7.09 27.79
CA LEU A 80 12.84 8.51 27.88
C LEU A 80 12.03 8.86 29.13
N SER A 81 11.01 8.09 29.48
CA SER A 81 10.23 8.26 30.72
C SER A 81 11.14 8.19 31.95
N LYS A 82 12.07 7.24 32.02
CA LYS A 82 13.06 7.16 33.12
C LYS A 82 13.98 8.39 33.18
N ALA A 83 14.46 8.87 32.04
CA ALA A 83 15.28 10.07 31.98
C ALA A 83 14.50 11.32 32.42
N VAL A 84 13.23 11.43 32.03
CA VAL A 84 12.33 12.52 32.40
C VAL A 84 12.00 12.47 33.90
N GLU A 85 11.79 11.29 34.48
CA GLU A 85 11.62 11.12 35.93
C GLU A 85 12.83 11.63 36.70
N GLN A 86 14.05 11.31 36.24
CA GLN A 86 15.29 11.83 36.85
C GLN A 86 15.39 13.35 36.71
N ALA A 87 15.11 13.90 35.53
CA ALA A 87 15.10 15.34 35.29
C ALA A 87 14.07 16.07 36.16
N SER A 88 12.94 15.42 36.47
CA SER A 88 11.87 16.00 37.29
C SER A 88 12.26 16.30 38.73
N ALA A 89 13.34 15.71 39.23
CA ALA A 89 13.91 16.05 40.53
C ALA A 89 14.54 17.45 40.56
N VAL A 90 14.95 17.96 39.39
CA VAL A 90 15.59 19.28 39.22
C VAL A 90 14.64 20.28 38.55
N VAL A 91 13.82 19.81 37.61
CA VAL A 91 12.86 20.61 36.83
C VAL A 91 11.48 19.98 36.93
N PRO A 92 10.62 20.39 37.89
CA PRO A 92 9.30 19.79 38.11
C PRO A 92 8.40 19.76 36.87
N GLU A 93 8.55 20.74 35.97
CA GLU A 93 7.83 20.86 34.69
C GLU A 93 8.10 19.67 33.75
N ALA A 94 9.20 18.95 33.94
CA ALA A 94 9.50 17.72 33.21
C ALA A 94 8.43 16.63 33.45
N ARG A 95 7.67 16.67 34.56
CA ARG A 95 6.57 15.72 34.79
C ARG A 95 5.48 15.80 33.72
N GLU A 96 5.24 16.98 33.15
CA GLU A 96 4.27 17.15 32.07
C GLU A 96 4.70 16.40 30.80
N LEU A 97 6.01 16.34 30.54
CA LEU A 97 6.56 15.55 29.45
C LEU A 97 6.38 14.05 29.70
N ASN A 98 6.51 13.57 30.94
CA ASN A 98 6.26 12.16 31.23
C ASN A 98 4.79 11.79 30.99
N SER A 99 3.87 12.63 31.46
CA SER A 99 2.42 12.45 31.20
C SER A 99 2.11 12.46 29.70
N PHE A 100 2.77 13.34 28.94
CA PHE A 100 2.65 13.37 27.48
C PHE A 100 3.15 12.08 26.82
N LEU A 101 4.34 11.60 27.21
CA LEU A 101 4.92 10.37 26.65
C LEU A 101 4.04 9.14 26.92
N VAL A 102 3.48 9.03 28.12
CA VAL A 102 2.51 8.00 28.47
C VAL A 102 1.27 8.11 27.58
N SER A 103 0.73 9.32 27.38
CA SER A 103 -0.40 9.56 26.48
C SER A 103 -0.11 9.08 25.05
N VAL A 104 1.04 9.45 24.48
CA VAL A 104 1.46 9.01 23.14
C VAL A 104 1.57 7.49 23.05
N ALA A 105 2.18 6.85 24.05
CA ALA A 105 2.32 5.41 24.08
C ALA A 105 0.98 4.69 24.14
N THR A 106 0.04 5.19 24.96
CA THR A 106 -1.31 4.64 25.02
C THR A 106 -2.08 4.82 23.72
N GLU A 107 -1.94 5.96 23.05
CA GLU A 107 -2.59 6.20 21.75
C GLU A 107 -2.08 5.23 20.69
N ILE A 108 -0.75 5.06 20.59
CA ILE A 108 -0.14 4.09 19.66
C ILE A 108 -0.65 2.67 19.94
N ASP A 109 -0.67 2.24 21.21
CA ASP A 109 -1.19 0.92 21.58
C ASP A 109 -2.67 0.75 21.20
N THR A 110 -3.50 1.79 21.37
CA THR A 110 -4.93 1.73 21.02
C THR A 110 -5.18 1.60 19.51
N VAL A 111 -4.29 2.15 18.68
CA VAL A 111 -4.40 2.09 17.21
C VAL A 111 -3.78 0.82 16.64
N LEU A 112 -2.72 0.31 17.26
CA LEU A 112 -1.95 -0.83 16.77
C LEU A 112 -2.80 -2.10 16.64
N GLY A 113 -3.57 -2.43 17.67
CA GLY A 113 -4.42 -3.62 17.70
C GLY A 113 -5.48 -3.64 16.58
N PRO A 114 -6.31 -2.60 16.43
CA PRO A 114 -7.26 -2.46 15.33
C PRO A 114 -6.60 -2.52 13.95
N LEU A 115 -5.46 -1.84 13.75
CA LEU A 115 -4.76 -1.83 12.46
C LEU A 115 -4.27 -3.23 12.06
N LEU A 116 -3.69 -3.98 12.98
CA LEU A 116 -3.24 -5.35 12.71
C LEU A 116 -4.42 -6.28 12.38
N ARG A 117 -5.55 -6.11 13.07
CA ARG A 117 -6.77 -6.88 12.82
C ARG A 117 -7.37 -6.58 11.45
N GLU A 118 -7.40 -5.32 11.05
CA GLU A 118 -7.86 -4.90 9.71
C GLU A 118 -6.98 -5.53 8.61
N LEU A 119 -5.66 -5.56 8.80
CA LEU A 119 -4.75 -6.23 7.87
C LEU A 119 -5.02 -7.75 7.80
N ASP A 120 -5.33 -8.40 8.92
CA ASP A 120 -5.74 -9.81 8.93
C ASP A 120 -7.06 -10.03 8.17
N GLN A 121 -8.06 -9.17 8.39
CA GLN A 121 -9.34 -9.24 7.67
C GLN A 121 -9.17 -9.05 6.16
N ARG A 122 -8.28 -8.13 5.74
CA ARG A 122 -7.94 -7.95 4.33
C ARG A 122 -7.24 -9.17 3.75
N ALA A 123 -6.31 -9.80 4.50
CA ALA A 123 -5.68 -11.04 4.07
C ALA A 123 -6.72 -12.16 3.88
N ASP A 124 -7.68 -12.29 4.80
CA ASP A 124 -8.77 -13.27 4.69
C ASP A 124 -9.68 -12.99 3.48
N ALA A 125 -10.04 -11.73 3.23
CA ALA A 125 -10.82 -11.34 2.06
C ALA A 125 -10.12 -11.71 0.74
N VAL A 126 -8.80 -11.53 0.66
CA VAL A 126 -7.98 -11.90 -0.51
C VAL A 126 -7.91 -13.42 -0.69
N ARG A 127 -7.78 -14.18 0.40
CA ARG A 127 -7.79 -15.67 0.35
C ARG A 127 -9.09 -16.22 -0.20
N ILE A 128 -10.22 -15.63 0.18
CA ILE A 128 -11.56 -16.06 -0.24
C ILE A 128 -11.87 -15.56 -1.68
N GLY A 129 -11.01 -14.71 -2.27
CA GLY A 129 -11.20 -14.18 -3.62
C GLY A 129 -12.26 -13.08 -3.70
N HIS A 130 -12.68 -12.51 -2.56
CA HIS A 130 -13.68 -11.44 -2.50
C HIS A 130 -13.12 -10.05 -2.79
N ALA A 131 -11.80 -9.88 -2.76
CA ALA A 131 -11.16 -8.60 -3.04
C ALA A 131 -10.14 -8.75 -4.18
N MET A 132 -10.50 -8.25 -5.37
CA MET A 132 -9.49 -7.56 -6.18
C MET A 132 -9.16 -6.29 -5.41
N LEU A 133 -8.16 -6.36 -4.54
CA LEU A 133 -7.51 -5.15 -4.09
C LEU A 133 -6.77 -4.63 -5.32
N ASP A 134 -7.31 -3.57 -5.93
CA ASP A 134 -6.51 -2.63 -6.73
C ASP A 134 -5.52 -1.97 -5.76
N LEU A 135 -4.52 -2.75 -5.35
CA LEU A 135 -3.32 -2.20 -4.78
C LEU A 135 -2.65 -1.46 -5.92
N PRO A 136 -2.36 -0.15 -5.77
CA PRO A 136 -1.56 0.53 -6.76
C PRO A 136 -0.28 -0.29 -6.92
N SER A 137 -0.13 -0.91 -8.10
CA SER A 137 1.15 -1.52 -8.50
C SER A 137 2.20 -0.48 -8.18
N GLN A 138 3.22 -0.84 -7.39
CA GLN A 138 4.33 0.03 -7.01
C GLN A 138 5.00 0.66 -8.25
N ALA A 139 4.38 1.70 -8.80
CA ALA A 139 5.02 2.76 -9.50
C ALA A 139 5.50 3.66 -8.38
N ILE A 140 6.81 3.59 -8.11
CA ILE A 140 7.64 4.52 -7.32
C ILE A 140 6.84 5.79 -6.99
N GLU A 141 6.13 5.76 -5.87
CA GLU A 141 5.32 6.90 -5.44
C GLU A 141 6.26 7.83 -4.68
N PRO A 142 6.34 9.12 -5.03
CA PRO A 142 7.13 10.07 -4.25
C PRO A 142 6.57 10.14 -2.82
N PRO A 143 7.38 10.55 -1.83
CA PRO A 143 6.97 10.57 -0.43
C PRO A 143 5.63 11.28 -0.27
N ILE A 144 4.65 10.59 0.34
CA ILE A 144 3.36 11.15 0.71
C ILE A 144 3.62 12.36 1.59
N GLU A 145 3.33 13.57 1.08
CA GLU A 145 3.30 14.77 1.92
C GLU A 145 2.21 14.58 2.99
N PRO A 146 2.51 14.85 4.27
CA PRO A 146 1.55 14.66 5.34
C PRO A 146 0.32 15.55 5.10
N PRO A 147 -0.89 15.07 5.44
CA PRO A 147 -2.11 15.85 5.31
C PRO A 147 -1.97 17.17 6.06
N LYS A 148 -2.06 18.28 5.33
CA LYS A 148 -2.30 19.59 5.92
C LYS A 148 -3.74 19.59 6.43
N GLU A 149 -3.89 19.93 7.71
CA GLU A 149 -5.16 20.25 8.38
C GLU A 149 -5.96 19.07 8.95
N ALA A 150 -5.50 18.58 10.10
CA ALA A 150 -6.35 18.07 11.18
C ALA A 150 -5.68 18.35 12.54
N ASN A 151 -5.41 19.62 12.82
CA ASN A 151 -4.70 20.07 14.03
C ASN A 151 -5.53 19.94 15.32
N ASP A 152 -6.82 19.59 15.25
CA ASP A 152 -7.71 19.73 16.42
C ASP A 152 -7.76 18.51 17.34
N ARG A 153 -7.03 17.44 17.02
CA ARG A 153 -6.84 16.28 17.91
C ARG A 153 -5.39 16.03 18.30
N LEU A 154 -4.48 16.91 17.91
CA LEU A 154 -3.06 16.69 18.14
C LEU A 154 -2.73 16.81 19.63
N LEU A 155 -2.16 15.72 20.13
CA LEU A 155 -1.17 15.67 21.21
C LEU A 155 -0.53 17.04 21.46
N ARG A 156 -1.13 17.80 22.38
CA ARG A 156 -0.69 19.16 22.69
C ARG A 156 0.63 19.07 23.43
N PHE A 157 1.70 19.60 22.85
CA PHE A 157 2.99 19.70 23.51
C PHE A 157 2.88 20.55 24.78
N PRO A 158 3.65 20.24 25.84
CA PRO A 158 3.75 21.09 27.02
C PRO A 158 4.06 22.54 26.63
N ALA A 159 3.44 23.49 27.35
CA ALA A 159 3.48 24.90 26.99
C ALA A 159 4.92 25.45 26.93
N TRP A 160 5.82 24.96 27.78
CA TRP A 160 7.22 25.36 27.83
C TRP A 160 8.07 24.85 26.65
N LEU A 161 7.59 23.87 25.89
CA LEU A 161 8.20 23.38 24.64
C LEU A 161 7.60 24.05 23.40
N SER A 162 6.49 24.77 23.55
CA SER A 162 5.85 25.49 22.46
C SER A 162 6.57 26.83 22.30
N ARG A 163 7.47 26.92 21.31
CA ARG A 163 8.14 28.19 20.98
C ARG A 163 7.11 29.13 20.36
N ASP A 164 6.57 30.04 21.15
CA ASP A 164 5.75 31.13 20.65
C ASP A 164 6.57 31.92 19.62
N LYS A 165 6.04 32.02 18.40
CA LYS A 165 6.60 32.93 17.39
C LYS A 165 6.26 34.35 17.80
N GLU A 166 7.08 34.92 18.67
CA GLU A 166 7.08 36.34 18.98
C GLU A 166 7.54 37.11 17.73
N THR A 167 6.59 37.70 17.02
CA THR A 167 6.87 38.75 16.04
C THR A 167 7.30 40.00 16.81
N ASP A 168 8.61 40.16 16.99
CA ASP A 168 9.22 41.34 17.58
C ASP A 168 8.91 42.59 16.72
N LYS A 169 7.89 43.34 17.15
CA LYS A 169 7.60 44.69 16.69
C LYS A 169 8.50 45.65 17.48
N LYS A 170 9.72 45.91 17.00
CA LYS A 170 10.61 46.91 17.61
C LYS A 170 10.31 48.31 17.07
N GLU A 171 9.58 49.08 17.87
CA GLU A 171 9.52 50.53 17.77
C GLU A 171 10.03 51.10 19.10
N ALA A 172 11.19 51.77 19.05
CA ALA A 172 11.56 52.90 19.91
C ALA A 172 13.00 53.32 19.57
N ALA A 173 13.11 54.39 18.78
CA ALA A 173 14.29 55.23 18.75
C ALA A 173 14.30 56.09 20.02
N ASP A 174 15.43 56.14 20.74
CA ASP A 174 15.80 57.37 21.45
C ASP A 174 17.32 57.51 21.66
N LYS A 175 17.73 58.77 21.75
CA LYS A 175 19.05 59.38 21.46
C LYS A 175 20.14 59.16 22.52
N PRO A 176 21.43 59.36 22.19
CA PRO A 176 22.50 59.44 23.17
C PRO A 176 22.67 60.87 23.74
N HIS A 177 22.82 60.96 25.06
CA HIS A 177 23.14 62.18 25.80
C HIS A 177 24.61 62.60 25.63
N SER A 178 24.83 63.87 25.25
CA SER A 178 26.11 64.57 25.31
C SER A 178 26.58 64.77 26.75
N THR A 179 27.86 64.48 26.98
CA THR A 179 28.60 64.75 28.22
C THR A 179 29.09 66.21 28.23
N ALA A 180 28.86 66.92 29.32
CA ALA A 180 29.43 68.23 29.58
C ALA A 180 30.83 68.11 30.19
N ALA A 181 31.73 69.00 29.77
CA ALA A 181 32.90 69.47 30.50
C ALA A 181 32.90 71.00 30.43
#